data_AF-R2T6N5-F1
#
_entry.id   AF-R2T6N5-F1
#
_cell.length_a   1.000
_cell.length_b   1.000
_cell.length_c   1.000
_cell.angle_alpha   90.00
_cell.angle_beta   90.00
_cell.angle_gamma   90.00
#
_symmetry.space_group_name_H-M   'P 1'
#
loop_
_entity.id
_entity.type
_entity.pdbx_description
1 polymer ?
#
loop_
_entity_poly.entity_id
_entity_poly.type
_entity_poly.pdbx_seq_one_letter_code
_entity_poly.pdbx_strand_id
1 'polypeptide(L)'
;MAAKNWTTKEIEYIRKNALLAETNAVLNVDQLAKKLSRPSKSVEMKIYKMRKDGQLPKTDYTKSFDAKGRKFSAEEDKRIIAMYKQEETYRDIGESLGRSEQSIHGRIVRLKESGKIKPSVTQKNWSEKEIQLIIENIQFDENGFVLNYPELARLTNKKYSQVTNRVCRLRKKGLITVQADRSKTSIKSKKAMDRFNCARFGKRMEEQPVKDNSVQTNVNITTQSKMIQMIMTIVEIGNERTTNFFTTEGELLAVKKEAI
;
A
#
# COMPACT_ATOMS: atom_id res chain seq x y z
N MET A 1 36.79 6.72 25.65
CA MET A 1 38.01 7.33 25.07
C MET A 1 37.84 8.84 25.02
N ALA A 2 38.75 9.60 25.62
CA ALA A 2 38.69 11.06 25.62
C ALA A 2 38.88 11.62 24.19
N ALA A 3 38.07 12.60 23.81
CA ALA A 3 38.17 13.22 22.49
C ALA A 3 39.47 14.04 22.39
N LYS A 4 40.33 13.72 21.42
CA LYS A 4 41.57 14.48 21.14
C LYS A 4 41.23 15.93 20.77
N ASN A 5 41.63 16.87 21.61
CA ASN A 5 41.45 18.31 21.37
C ASN A 5 42.16 18.77 20.08
N TRP A 6 41.64 19.83 19.47
CA TRP A 6 42.20 20.43 18.25
C TRP A 6 43.28 21.45 18.63
N THR A 7 44.48 21.28 18.08
CA THR A 7 45.57 22.23 18.28
C THR A 7 45.48 23.39 17.28
N THR A 8 46.06 24.54 17.63
CA THR A 8 46.11 25.73 16.76
C THR A 8 46.77 25.42 15.41
N LYS A 9 47.83 24.61 15.41
CA LYS A 9 48.54 24.18 14.19
C LYS A 9 47.66 23.34 13.26
N GLU A 10 46.88 22.40 13.80
CA GLU A 10 45.94 21.59 13.01
C GLU A 10 44.83 22.46 12.40
N ILE A 11 44.34 23.47 13.14
CA ILE A 11 43.32 24.42 12.66
C ILE A 11 43.87 25.29 11.52
N GLU A 12 45.08 25.81 11.69
CA GLU A 12 45.74 26.62 10.66
C GLU A 12 46.05 25.80 9.41
N TYR A 13 46.45 24.55 9.57
CA TYR A 13 46.66 23.62 8.46
C TYR A 13 45.38 23.42 7.64
N ILE A 14 44.23 23.19 8.29
CA ILE A 14 42.94 23.07 7.60
C ILE A 14 42.61 24.36 6.85
N ARG A 15 42.81 25.53 7.47
CA ARG A 15 42.51 26.82 6.84
C ARG A 15 43.31 27.05 5.55
N LYS A 16 44.59 26.69 5.54
CA LYS A 16 45.50 26.90 4.41
C LYS A 16 45.33 25.88 3.29
N ASN A 17 44.98 24.64 3.61
CA ASN A 17 44.99 23.52 2.67
C ASN A 17 43.59 23.02 2.28
N ALA A 18 42.51 23.61 2.79
CA ALA A 18 41.16 23.26 2.39
C ALA A 18 40.90 23.72 0.95
N LEU A 19 40.63 22.76 0.06
CA LEU A 19 40.21 23.04 -1.31
C LEU A 19 38.70 23.26 -1.33
N LEU A 20 38.29 24.47 -1.66
CA LEU A 20 36.89 24.88 -1.70
C LEU A 20 36.33 24.74 -3.11
N ALA A 21 35.15 24.12 -3.23
CA ALA A 21 34.34 24.16 -4.44
C ALA A 21 33.66 25.53 -4.60
N GLU A 22 32.97 25.76 -5.73
CA GLU A 22 32.15 26.96 -5.94
C GLU A 22 31.06 27.17 -4.88
N THR A 23 30.58 26.07 -4.28
CA THR A 23 29.64 26.07 -3.16
C THR A 23 30.29 26.36 -1.80
N ASN A 24 31.61 26.57 -1.76
CA ASN A 24 32.43 26.59 -0.53
C ASN A 24 32.43 25.26 0.26
N ALA A 25 32.03 24.15 -0.36
CA ALA A 25 32.24 22.81 0.18
C ALA A 25 33.74 22.45 0.15
N VAL A 26 34.25 21.79 1.19
CA VAL A 26 35.65 21.35 1.21
C VAL A 26 35.70 20.00 0.50
N LEU A 27 36.43 19.92 -0.61
CA LEU A 27 36.48 18.72 -1.45
C LEU A 27 37.49 17.69 -0.94
N ASN A 28 38.57 18.14 -0.30
CA ASN A 28 39.71 17.31 0.06
C ASN A 28 39.73 16.83 1.52
N VAL A 29 38.55 16.59 2.11
CA VAL A 29 38.42 16.21 3.54
C VAL A 29 39.25 14.96 3.87
N ASP A 30 39.24 13.94 3.01
CA ASP A 30 39.98 12.70 3.25
C ASP A 30 41.50 12.90 3.20
N GLN A 31 41.99 13.82 2.36
CA GLN A 31 43.41 14.17 2.30
C GLN A 31 43.84 14.90 3.58
N LEU A 32 43.01 15.84 4.06
CA LEU A 32 43.23 16.52 5.33
C LEU A 32 43.22 15.53 6.51
N ALA A 33 42.28 14.58 6.51
CA ALA A 33 42.15 13.54 7.52
C ALA A 33 43.39 12.64 7.57
N LYS A 34 43.88 12.21 6.41
CA LYS A 34 45.10 11.40 6.28
C LYS A 34 46.33 12.14 6.80
N LYS A 35 46.49 13.43 6.50
CA LYS A 35 47.65 14.21 6.98
C LYS A 35 47.62 14.48 8.48
N LEU A 36 46.43 14.71 9.03
CA LEU A 36 46.24 15.02 10.46
C LEU A 36 46.13 13.76 11.34
N SER A 37 46.17 12.56 10.74
CA SER A 37 45.93 11.28 11.39
C SER A 37 44.66 11.28 12.24
N ARG A 38 43.56 11.80 11.65
CA ARG A 38 42.24 11.89 12.28
C ARG A 38 41.18 11.24 11.39
N PRO A 39 40.08 10.74 11.96
CA PRO A 39 38.95 10.26 11.16
C PRO A 39 38.36 11.38 10.30
N SER A 40 37.98 11.10 9.05
CA SER A 40 37.37 12.09 8.13
C SER A 40 36.18 12.81 8.76
N LYS A 41 35.33 12.08 9.49
CA LYS A 41 34.19 12.65 10.21
C LYS A 41 34.59 13.71 11.25
N SER A 42 35.72 13.51 11.93
CA SER A 42 36.23 14.49 12.90
C SER A 42 36.63 15.80 12.21
N VAL A 43 37.28 15.68 11.05
CA VAL A 43 37.68 16.81 10.21
C VAL A 43 36.44 17.55 9.67
N GLU A 44 35.44 16.84 9.15
CA GLU A 44 34.17 17.44 8.71
C GLU A 44 33.50 18.26 9.82
N MET A 45 33.40 17.70 11.02
CA MET A 45 32.78 18.38 12.16
C MET A 45 33.59 19.59 12.59
N LYS A 46 34.92 19.55 12.46
CA LYS A 46 35.76 20.71 12.75
C LYS A 46 35.59 21.80 11.70
N ILE A 47 35.56 21.46 10.41
CA ILE A 47 35.28 22.39 9.32
C ILE A 47 33.91 23.04 9.53
N TYR A 48 32.89 22.28 9.91
CA TYR A 48 31.57 22.80 10.24
C TYR A 48 31.62 23.84 11.37
N LYS A 49 32.33 23.55 12.47
CA LYS A 49 32.53 24.51 13.56
C LYS A 49 33.29 25.75 13.09
N MET A 50 34.36 25.59 12.33
CA MET A 50 35.13 26.70 11.75
C MET A 50 34.28 27.61 10.85
N ARG A 51 33.31 27.06 10.10
CA ARG A 51 32.34 27.85 9.33
C ARG A 51 31.38 28.63 10.24
N LYS A 52 30.91 28.02 11.33
CA LYS A 52 30.05 28.69 12.31
C LYS A 52 30.79 29.85 13.00
N ASP A 53 32.07 29.65 13.27
CA ASP A 53 32.97 30.63 13.89
C ASP A 53 33.48 31.70 12.89
N GLY A 54 33.06 31.64 11.62
CA GLY A 54 33.45 32.61 10.58
C GLY A 54 34.87 32.45 10.03
N GLN A 55 35.61 31.42 10.43
CA GLN A 55 36.98 31.14 9.97
C GLN A 55 37.02 30.51 8.57
N LEU A 56 35.89 30.02 8.07
CA LEU A 56 35.69 29.49 6.72
C LEU A 56 34.39 30.05 6.14
N PRO A 57 34.31 30.27 4.81
CA PRO A 57 33.10 30.76 4.18
C PRO A 57 31.92 29.78 4.34
N LYS A 58 30.70 30.35 4.41
CA LYS A 58 29.46 29.57 4.50
C LYS A 58 29.22 28.83 3.18
N THR A 59 28.68 27.61 3.31
CA THR A 59 28.33 26.79 2.14
C THR A 59 27.11 27.37 1.42
N ASP A 60 27.25 27.60 0.12
CA ASP A 60 26.17 28.05 -0.75
C ASP A 60 25.81 26.94 -1.75
N TYR A 61 24.80 26.14 -1.38
CA TYR A 61 24.32 25.04 -2.21
C TYR A 61 23.51 25.50 -3.44
N THR A 62 23.24 26.80 -3.61
CA THR A 62 22.56 27.30 -4.81
C THR A 62 23.46 27.17 -6.04
N LYS A 63 24.78 27.30 -5.84
CA LYS A 63 25.84 27.15 -6.84
C LYS A 63 26.30 25.71 -7.03
N SER A 64 25.54 24.74 -6.50
CA SER A 64 25.90 23.32 -6.64
C SER A 64 25.77 22.90 -8.10
N PHE A 65 26.83 22.34 -8.67
CA PHE A 65 26.78 21.73 -9.99
C PHE A 65 25.77 20.56 -10.02
N ASP A 66 25.77 19.74 -8.96
CA ASP A 66 24.86 18.61 -8.87
C ASP A 66 23.41 19.04 -8.66
N ALA A 67 22.52 18.52 -9.49
CA ALA A 67 21.09 18.70 -9.40
C ALA A 67 20.46 18.00 -8.18
N LYS A 68 21.14 17.01 -7.59
CA LYS A 68 20.62 16.21 -6.48
C LYS A 68 20.68 17.02 -5.18
N GLY A 69 19.52 17.32 -4.60
CA GLY A 69 19.41 18.06 -3.33
C GLY A 69 19.59 19.57 -3.43
N ARG A 70 19.94 20.12 -4.61
CA ARG A 70 19.97 21.56 -4.86
C ARG A 70 18.58 22.18 -4.71
N LYS A 71 18.46 23.25 -3.92
CA LYS A 71 17.18 23.97 -3.75
C LYS A 71 16.78 24.65 -5.06
N PHE A 72 15.48 24.81 -5.29
CA PHE A 72 14.97 25.61 -6.41
C PHE A 72 15.14 27.09 -6.10
N SER A 73 15.76 27.82 -7.02
CA SER A 73 15.85 29.27 -6.99
C SER A 73 14.53 29.93 -7.44
N ALA A 74 14.39 31.22 -7.15
CA ALA A 74 13.25 32.00 -7.63
C ALA A 74 13.22 32.15 -9.16
N GLU A 75 14.38 32.12 -9.81
CA GLU A 75 14.51 32.17 -11.26
C GLU A 75 14.11 30.85 -11.91
N GLU A 76 14.54 29.72 -11.34
CA GLU A 76 14.07 28.39 -11.75
C GLU A 76 12.55 28.29 -11.61
N ASP A 77 11.96 28.78 -10.51
CA ASP A 77 10.51 28.80 -10.35
C ASP A 77 9.81 29.60 -11.46
N LYS A 78 10.32 30.80 -11.80
CA LYS A 78 9.77 31.62 -12.89
C LYS A 78 9.81 30.87 -14.21
N ARG A 79 10.92 30.19 -14.50
CA ARG A 79 11.11 29.41 -15.73
C ARG A 79 10.18 28.18 -15.76
N ILE A 80 10.07 27.43 -14.67
CA ILE A 80 9.12 26.31 -14.53
C ILE A 80 7.70 26.79 -14.77
N ILE A 81 7.29 27.92 -14.18
CA ILE A 81 5.94 28.48 -14.37
C ILE A 81 5.70 28.87 -15.83
N ALA A 82 6.68 29.49 -16.50
CA ALA A 82 6.57 29.88 -17.90
C ALA A 82 6.40 28.67 -18.82
N MET A 83 7.28 27.68 -18.73
CA MET A 83 7.24 26.47 -19.54
C MET A 83 5.99 25.62 -19.24
N TYR A 84 5.59 25.54 -17.96
CA TYR A 84 4.36 24.84 -17.58
C TYR A 84 3.10 25.50 -18.14
N LYS A 85 3.08 26.85 -18.25
CA LYS A 85 1.98 27.58 -18.90
C LYS A 85 1.95 27.38 -20.42
N GLN A 86 3.09 27.06 -21.02
CA GLN A 86 3.23 26.70 -22.44
C GLN A 86 2.89 25.23 -22.71
N GLU A 87 2.39 24.50 -21.70
CA GLU A 87 2.03 23.09 -21.77
C GLU A 87 3.20 22.14 -22.11
N GLU A 88 4.43 22.57 -21.86
CA GLU A 88 5.60 21.71 -22.00
C GLU A 88 5.56 20.52 -21.03
N THR A 89 6.13 19.40 -21.45
CA THR A 89 6.12 18.19 -20.62
C THR A 89 7.07 18.34 -19.42
N TYR A 90 6.79 17.62 -18.33
CA TYR A 90 7.67 17.66 -17.15
C TYR A 90 9.10 17.18 -17.44
N ARG A 91 9.25 16.31 -18.46
CA ARG A 91 10.55 15.83 -18.93
C ARG A 91 11.33 16.96 -19.58
N ASP A 92 10.72 17.69 -20.51
CA ASP A 92 11.39 18.75 -21.28
C ASP A 92 11.73 19.95 -20.36
N ILE A 93 10.84 20.27 -19.41
CA ILE A 93 11.12 21.24 -18.34
C ILE A 93 12.32 20.78 -17.49
N GLY A 94 12.37 19.48 -17.16
CA GLY A 94 13.47 18.88 -16.41
C GLY A 94 14.80 18.99 -17.15
N GLU A 95 14.81 18.61 -18.44
CA GLU A 95 15.98 18.69 -19.30
C GLU A 95 16.53 20.12 -19.39
N SER A 96 15.65 21.11 -19.59
CA SER A 96 16.05 22.52 -19.66
C SER A 96 16.71 23.07 -18.40
N LEU A 97 16.44 22.45 -17.23
CA LEU A 97 16.93 22.86 -15.91
C LEU A 97 17.97 21.90 -15.33
N GLY A 98 18.30 20.82 -16.05
CA GLY A 98 19.14 19.73 -15.55
C GLY A 98 18.54 19.02 -14.33
N ARG A 99 17.21 18.90 -14.25
CA ARG A 99 16.47 18.27 -13.13
C ARG A 99 15.74 17.02 -13.61
N SER A 100 15.52 16.08 -12.69
CA SER A 100 14.67 14.93 -13.00
C SER A 100 13.20 15.35 -13.13
N GLU A 101 12.48 14.64 -14.00
CA GLU A 101 11.04 14.80 -14.20
C GLU A 101 10.27 14.76 -12.86
N GLN A 102 10.62 13.83 -11.98
CA GLN A 102 10.02 13.70 -10.64
C GLN A 102 10.24 14.94 -9.77
N SER A 103 11.42 15.58 -9.88
CA SER A 103 11.74 16.81 -9.15
C SER A 103 10.87 17.96 -9.62
N ILE A 104 10.69 18.10 -10.94
CA ILE A 104 9.81 19.10 -11.55
C ILE A 104 8.36 18.87 -11.17
N HIS A 105 7.87 17.64 -11.26
CA HIS A 105 6.52 17.27 -10.83
C HIS A 105 6.26 17.71 -9.39
N GLY A 106 7.14 17.31 -8.46
CA GLY A 106 7.03 17.69 -7.06
C GLY A 106 7.12 19.20 -6.84
N ARG A 107 7.91 19.92 -7.65
CA ARG A 107 7.98 21.38 -7.57
C ARG A 107 6.69 22.05 -8.03
N ILE A 108 6.11 21.60 -9.15
CA ILE A 108 4.84 22.12 -9.68
C ILE A 108 3.69 21.90 -8.70
N VAL A 109 3.64 20.75 -8.02
CA VAL A 109 2.66 20.50 -6.95
C VAL A 109 2.77 21.56 -5.84
N ARG A 110 3.97 21.83 -5.33
CA ARG A 110 4.19 22.88 -4.32
C ARG A 110 3.86 24.28 -4.84
N LEU A 111 4.16 24.57 -6.10
CA LEU A 111 3.82 25.84 -6.73
C LEU A 111 2.29 26.02 -6.83
N LYS A 112 1.54 24.94 -7.08
CA LYS A 112 0.06 24.94 -7.01
C LYS A 112 -0.45 25.14 -5.59
N GLU A 113 0.11 24.45 -4.60
CA GLU A 113 -0.24 24.62 -3.18
C GLU A 113 0.01 26.04 -2.70
N SER A 114 1.11 26.66 -3.14
CA SER A 114 1.44 28.07 -2.84
C SER A 114 0.62 29.10 -3.62
N GLY A 115 -0.29 28.67 -4.49
CA GLY A 115 -1.14 29.55 -5.31
C GLY A 115 -0.44 30.23 -6.50
N LYS A 116 0.85 29.95 -6.75
CA LYS A 116 1.61 30.54 -7.87
C LYS A 116 1.22 29.98 -9.24
N ILE A 117 0.66 28.76 -9.26
CA ILE A 117 0.10 28.12 -10.45
C ILE A 117 -1.35 27.77 -10.14
N LYS A 118 -2.28 28.07 -11.08
CA LYS A 118 -3.68 27.67 -10.92
C LYS A 118 -3.75 26.14 -10.82
N PRO A 119 -4.40 25.58 -9.78
CA PRO A 119 -4.62 24.14 -9.73
C PRO A 119 -5.42 23.73 -10.96
N SER A 120 -4.99 22.64 -11.62
CA SER A 120 -5.75 22.09 -12.73
C SER A 120 -7.13 21.65 -12.21
N VAL A 121 -8.18 22.15 -12.85
CA VAL A 121 -9.60 21.90 -12.56
C VAL A 121 -9.94 20.40 -12.51
N THR A 122 -9.06 19.55 -13.03
CA THR A 122 -9.19 18.08 -13.09
C THR A 122 -9.19 17.39 -11.73
N GLN A 123 -8.76 18.05 -10.65
CA GLN A 123 -9.14 17.62 -9.30
C GLN A 123 -10.58 18.08 -9.03
N LYS A 124 -11.56 17.57 -9.81
CA LYS A 124 -12.98 17.74 -9.51
C LYS A 124 -13.20 17.12 -8.13
N ASN A 125 -13.23 17.97 -7.11
CA ASN A 125 -13.69 17.59 -5.79
C ASN A 125 -15.06 16.93 -5.95
N TRP A 126 -15.24 15.79 -5.29
CA TRP A 126 -16.52 15.11 -5.25
C TRP A 126 -17.54 16.06 -4.65
N SER A 127 -18.55 16.43 -5.42
CA SER A 127 -19.69 17.19 -4.92
C SER A 127 -20.52 16.34 -3.96
N GLU A 128 -21.23 16.99 -3.04
CA GLU A 128 -22.10 16.29 -2.09
C GLU A 128 -23.16 15.46 -2.82
N LYS A 129 -23.70 15.99 -3.92
CA LYS A 129 -24.66 15.29 -4.80
C LYS A 129 -24.08 14.01 -5.38
N GLU A 130 -22.84 14.04 -5.89
CA GLU A 130 -22.18 12.83 -6.43
C GLU A 130 -21.91 11.79 -5.34
N ILE A 131 -21.65 12.23 -4.11
CA ILE A 131 -21.44 11.33 -2.96
C ILE A 131 -22.76 10.66 -2.58
N GLN A 132 -23.83 11.44 -2.50
CA GLN A 132 -25.16 10.96 -2.18
C GLN A 132 -25.65 9.94 -3.22
N LEU A 133 -25.45 10.21 -4.52
CA LEU A 133 -25.74 9.26 -5.59
C LEU A 133 -25.02 7.93 -5.42
N ILE A 134 -23.75 7.95 -4.99
CA ILE A 134 -23.01 6.71 -4.70
C ILE A 134 -23.64 5.96 -3.53
N ILE A 135 -23.96 6.65 -2.43
CA ILE A 135 -24.48 6.02 -1.22
C ILE A 135 -25.85 5.39 -1.47
N GLU A 136 -26.73 6.08 -2.22
CA GLU A 136 -28.08 5.59 -2.52
C GLU A 136 -28.10 4.40 -3.48
N ASN A 137 -27.18 4.38 -4.45
CA ASN A 137 -27.19 3.38 -5.51
C ASN A 137 -26.20 2.24 -5.30
N ILE A 138 -25.41 2.21 -4.21
CA ILE A 138 -24.40 1.16 -4.01
C ILE A 138 -25.05 -0.19 -3.67
N GLN A 139 -24.59 -1.25 -4.34
CA GLN A 139 -25.05 -2.61 -4.09
C GLN A 139 -23.88 -3.50 -3.70
N PHE A 140 -24.07 -4.31 -2.67
CA PHE A 140 -23.06 -5.23 -2.15
C PHE A 140 -23.42 -6.69 -2.46
N ASP A 141 -22.40 -7.54 -2.58
CA ASP A 141 -22.55 -8.99 -2.53
C ASP A 141 -22.57 -9.51 -1.09
N GLU A 142 -22.83 -10.81 -0.92
CA GLU A 142 -22.86 -11.48 0.40
C GLU A 142 -21.57 -11.32 1.21
N ASN A 143 -20.44 -11.09 0.52
CA ASN A 143 -19.13 -10.91 1.12
C ASN A 143 -18.79 -9.43 1.35
N GLY A 144 -19.73 -8.52 1.12
CA GLY A 144 -19.56 -7.08 1.31
C GLY A 144 -18.73 -6.39 0.22
N PHE A 145 -18.50 -7.01 -0.94
CA PHE A 145 -17.87 -6.37 -2.10
C PHE A 145 -18.93 -5.68 -2.96
N VAL A 146 -18.56 -4.58 -3.62
CA VAL A 146 -19.49 -3.81 -4.45
C VAL A 146 -19.68 -4.51 -5.80
N LEU A 147 -20.93 -4.75 -6.18
CA LEU A 147 -21.30 -5.43 -7.42
C LEU A 147 -21.29 -4.47 -8.62
N ASN A 148 -21.76 -3.24 -8.40
CA ASN A 148 -22.24 -2.32 -9.43
C ASN A 148 -21.32 -1.10 -9.70
N TYR A 149 -20.00 -1.25 -9.51
CA TYR A 149 -19.04 -0.18 -9.83
C TYR A 149 -19.17 0.41 -11.25
N PRO A 150 -19.43 -0.37 -12.32
CA PRO A 150 -19.61 0.19 -13.66
C PRO A 150 -20.80 1.14 -13.76
N GLU A 151 -21.92 0.82 -13.11
CA GLU A 151 -23.11 1.66 -13.13
C GLU A 151 -22.89 2.94 -12.31
N LEU A 152 -22.24 2.85 -11.15
CA LEU A 152 -21.85 4.03 -10.37
C LEU A 152 -20.91 4.97 -11.15
N ALA A 153 -20.02 4.42 -11.96
CA ALA A 153 -19.14 5.20 -12.83
C ALA A 153 -19.90 5.95 -13.93
N ARG A 154 -20.92 5.31 -14.52
CA ARG A 154 -21.82 5.96 -15.50
C ARG A 154 -22.65 7.07 -14.84
N LEU A 155 -23.27 6.79 -13.69
CA LEU A 155 -24.10 7.75 -12.96
C LEU A 155 -23.34 9.02 -12.54
N THR A 156 -22.08 8.86 -12.11
CA THR A 156 -21.25 9.99 -11.65
C THR A 156 -20.43 10.63 -12.77
N ASN A 157 -20.47 10.06 -13.98
CA ASN A 157 -19.59 10.40 -15.11
C ASN A 157 -18.10 10.47 -14.67
N LYS A 158 -17.68 9.49 -13.87
CA LYS A 158 -16.29 9.36 -13.37
C LYS A 158 -15.66 8.08 -13.90
N LYS A 159 -14.33 8.05 -13.88
CA LYS A 159 -13.58 6.82 -14.17
C LYS A 159 -13.84 5.79 -13.09
N TYR A 160 -13.90 4.51 -13.48
CA TYR A 160 -14.06 3.37 -12.58
C TYR A 160 -13.12 3.45 -11.35
N SER A 161 -11.83 3.73 -11.58
CA SER A 161 -10.83 3.83 -10.51
C SER A 161 -11.08 5.00 -9.55
N GLN A 162 -11.76 6.07 -9.98
CA GLN A 162 -12.09 7.18 -9.09
C GLN A 162 -13.24 6.78 -8.14
N VAL A 163 -14.24 6.06 -8.67
CA VAL A 163 -15.39 5.56 -7.89
C VAL A 163 -14.94 4.53 -6.86
N THR A 164 -14.12 3.55 -7.24
CA THR A 164 -13.60 2.54 -6.30
C THR A 164 -12.84 3.19 -5.14
N ASN A 165 -11.93 4.11 -5.45
CA ASN A 165 -11.19 4.88 -4.44
C ASN A 165 -12.12 5.70 -3.55
N ARG A 166 -13.19 6.28 -4.12
CA ARG A 166 -14.16 7.06 -3.34
C ARG A 166 -14.92 6.17 -2.36
N VAL A 167 -15.43 5.02 -2.80
CA VAL A 167 -16.10 4.05 -1.92
C VAL A 167 -15.19 3.59 -0.78
N CYS A 168 -13.91 3.29 -1.07
CA CYS A 168 -12.94 2.95 -0.01
C CYS A 168 -12.79 4.07 1.03
N ARG A 169 -12.78 5.34 0.60
CA ARG A 169 -12.72 6.49 1.52
C ARG A 169 -14.01 6.66 2.31
N LEU A 170 -15.17 6.45 1.69
CA LEU A 170 -16.47 6.51 2.38
C LEU A 170 -16.59 5.41 3.45
N ARG A 171 -16.09 4.20 3.19
CA ARG A 171 -15.97 3.14 4.20
C ARG A 171 -15.08 3.55 5.38
N LYS A 172 -13.91 4.15 5.12
CA LYS A 172 -13.01 4.64 6.17
C LYS A 172 -13.64 5.76 7.01
N LYS A 173 -14.53 6.56 6.42
CA LYS A 173 -15.28 7.61 7.12
C LYS A 173 -16.51 7.09 7.87
N GLY A 174 -16.85 5.81 7.74
CA GLY A 174 -18.04 5.23 8.37
C GLY A 174 -19.37 5.58 7.69
N LEU A 175 -19.34 6.29 6.55
CA LEU A 175 -20.56 6.61 5.79
C LEU A 175 -21.14 5.39 5.05
N ILE A 176 -20.29 4.41 4.77
CA ILE A 176 -20.69 3.09 4.29
C ILE A 176 -20.39 2.10 5.40
N THR A 177 -21.43 1.51 5.98
CA THR A 177 -21.34 0.57 7.11
C THR A 177 -20.83 -0.80 6.69
N VAL A 178 -21.21 -1.26 5.49
CA VAL A 178 -20.84 -2.58 4.96
C VAL A 178 -19.36 -2.62 4.59
N GLN A 179 -18.60 -3.45 5.32
CA GLN A 179 -17.21 -3.75 5.04
C GLN A 179 -17.09 -5.06 4.24
N ALA A 180 -16.10 -5.13 3.36
CA ALA A 180 -15.80 -6.36 2.65
C ALA A 180 -15.07 -7.35 3.58
N ASP A 181 -15.53 -8.59 3.60
CA ASP A 181 -14.84 -9.69 4.27
C ASP A 181 -13.54 -9.99 3.53
N ARG A 182 -12.40 -9.72 4.20
CA ARG A 182 -11.07 -9.89 3.63
C ARG A 182 -10.63 -11.35 3.52
N SER A 183 -11.32 -12.26 4.20
CA SER A 183 -11.04 -13.70 4.11
C SER A 183 -11.63 -14.32 2.83
N LYS A 184 -12.60 -13.63 2.21
CA LYS A 184 -13.32 -14.09 1.03
C LYS A 184 -12.98 -13.28 -0.22
N THR A 185 -13.37 -13.80 -1.37
CA THR A 185 -13.29 -13.12 -2.67
C THR A 185 -14.69 -12.69 -3.11
N SER A 186 -14.78 -11.60 -3.88
CA SER A 186 -16.07 -11.17 -4.47
C SER A 186 -16.69 -12.28 -5.33
N ILE A 187 -18.00 -12.42 -5.28
CA ILE A 187 -18.73 -13.46 -6.03
C ILE A 187 -18.48 -13.30 -7.54
N LYS A 188 -18.45 -12.05 -8.02
CA LYS A 188 -18.16 -11.72 -9.42
C LYS A 188 -16.77 -12.18 -9.85
N SER A 189 -15.75 -11.95 -9.03
CA SER A 189 -14.37 -12.39 -9.34
C SER A 189 -14.25 -13.90 -9.30
N LYS A 190 -14.93 -14.58 -8.36
CA LYS A 190 -14.96 -16.04 -8.29
C LYS A 190 -15.57 -16.64 -9.57
N LYS A 191 -16.76 -16.16 -9.98
CA LYS A 191 -17.41 -16.57 -11.24
C LYS A 191 -16.53 -16.34 -12.48
N ALA A 192 -15.84 -15.20 -12.53
CA ALA A 192 -14.92 -14.89 -13.64
C ALA A 192 -13.71 -15.84 -13.67
N MET A 193 -13.13 -16.14 -12.50
CA MET A 193 -12.02 -17.08 -12.36
C MET A 193 -12.46 -18.50 -12.70
N ASP A 194 -13.63 -18.94 -12.23
CA ASP A 194 -14.18 -20.24 -12.55
C ASP A 194 -14.41 -20.35 -14.08
N ARG A 195 -14.99 -19.32 -14.71
CA ARG A 195 -15.16 -19.28 -16.19
C ARG A 195 -13.83 -19.39 -16.92
N PHE A 196 -12.80 -18.69 -16.46
CA PHE A 196 -11.45 -18.77 -17.01
C PHE A 196 -10.86 -20.17 -16.84
N ASN A 197 -10.99 -20.77 -15.66
CA ASN A 197 -10.49 -22.12 -15.38
C ASN A 197 -11.21 -23.18 -16.22
N CYS A 198 -12.52 -23.06 -16.40
CA CYS A 198 -13.32 -23.95 -17.24
C CYS A 198 -12.88 -23.85 -18.71
N ALA A 199 -12.67 -22.62 -19.23
CA ALA A 199 -12.19 -22.40 -20.58
C ALA A 199 -10.76 -22.92 -20.81
N ARG A 200 -9.88 -22.78 -19.81
CA ARG A 200 -8.46 -23.14 -19.92
C ARG A 200 -8.16 -24.61 -19.65
N PHE A 201 -8.85 -25.21 -18.68
CA PHE A 201 -8.55 -26.55 -18.16
C PHE A 201 -9.67 -27.58 -18.43
N GLY A 202 -10.72 -27.21 -19.19
CA GLY A 202 -11.74 -28.14 -19.67
C GLY A 202 -12.67 -28.73 -18.61
N LYS A 203 -12.59 -28.29 -17.35
CA LYS A 203 -13.58 -28.69 -16.32
C LYS A 203 -14.92 -28.06 -16.69
N ARG A 204 -15.93 -28.88 -16.99
CA ARG A 204 -17.30 -28.45 -17.27
C ARG A 204 -17.79 -27.63 -16.07
N MET A 205 -18.33 -26.44 -16.30
CA MET A 205 -19.15 -25.81 -15.25
C MET A 205 -20.34 -26.73 -15.06
N GLU A 206 -20.46 -27.34 -13.88
CA GLU A 206 -21.79 -27.69 -13.41
C GLU A 206 -22.51 -26.36 -13.26
N GLU A 207 -23.35 -26.03 -14.24
CA GLU A 207 -24.46 -25.12 -14.01
C GLU A 207 -25.31 -25.79 -12.94
N GLN A 208 -24.94 -25.61 -11.67
CA GLN A 208 -25.91 -25.77 -10.60
C GLN A 208 -27.01 -24.78 -10.98
N PRO A 209 -28.21 -25.25 -11.36
CA PRO A 209 -29.31 -24.34 -11.66
C PRO A 209 -29.43 -23.42 -10.46
N VAL A 210 -29.71 -22.14 -10.72
CA VAL A 210 -30.16 -21.22 -9.68
C VAL A 210 -31.35 -21.91 -9.04
N LYS A 211 -31.12 -22.58 -7.91
CA LYS A 211 -32.19 -23.00 -7.03
C LYS A 211 -32.75 -21.69 -6.54
N ASP A 212 -33.87 -21.29 -7.13
CA ASP A 212 -34.82 -20.45 -6.42
C ASP A 212 -35.01 -21.13 -5.07
N ASN A 213 -34.44 -20.53 -4.01
CA ASN A 213 -34.68 -20.95 -2.64
C ASN A 213 -36.08 -20.49 -2.20
N SER A 214 -37.07 -20.74 -3.06
CA SER A 214 -38.47 -20.85 -2.70
C SER A 214 -38.89 -22.32 -2.77
N VAL A 215 -38.06 -23.22 -2.28
CA VAL A 215 -38.50 -24.57 -1.93
C VAL A 215 -38.98 -24.49 -0.50
N GLN A 216 -40.31 -24.47 -0.34
CA GLN A 216 -40.98 -24.82 0.90
C GLN A 216 -40.39 -26.15 1.39
N THR A 217 -39.57 -26.10 2.43
CA THR A 217 -39.13 -27.29 3.16
C THR A 217 -40.31 -27.84 3.96
N ASN A 218 -41.16 -28.62 3.30
CA ASN A 218 -42.04 -29.57 3.98
C ASN A 218 -41.50 -30.98 3.74
N VAL A 219 -40.28 -31.24 4.22
CA VAL A 219 -39.88 -32.61 4.56
C VAL A 219 -40.26 -32.79 6.02
N ASN A 220 -41.45 -33.37 6.27
CA ASN A 220 -41.84 -33.80 7.60
C ASN A 220 -40.95 -35.00 7.99
N ILE A 221 -39.83 -34.72 8.64
CA ILE A 221 -38.99 -35.75 9.27
C ILE A 221 -39.67 -36.13 10.58
N THR A 222 -40.51 -37.17 10.55
CA THR A 222 -41.07 -37.75 11.77
C THR A 222 -40.02 -38.65 12.41
N THR A 223 -39.35 -38.14 13.44
CA THR A 223 -38.41 -38.92 14.26
C THR A 223 -39.20 -39.66 15.33
N GLN A 224 -39.09 -40.99 15.37
CA GLN A 224 -39.62 -41.81 16.46
C GLN A 224 -38.45 -42.40 17.25
N SER A 225 -38.39 -42.11 18.55
CA SER A 225 -37.41 -42.68 19.47
C SER A 225 -38.09 -43.76 20.30
N LYS A 226 -37.54 -44.98 20.28
CA LYS A 226 -37.99 -46.10 21.11
C LYS A 226 -36.87 -46.51 22.05
N MET A 227 -37.17 -46.67 23.34
CA MET A 227 -36.24 -47.24 24.30
C MET A 227 -36.24 -48.78 24.12
N ILE A 228 -35.06 -49.35 23.90
CA ILE A 228 -34.87 -50.80 23.76
C ILE A 228 -33.78 -51.22 24.75
N GLN A 229 -34.05 -52.27 25.53
CA GLN A 229 -33.03 -52.92 26.37
C GLN A 229 -32.17 -53.80 25.46
N MET A 230 -30.84 -53.66 25.55
CA MET A 230 -29.89 -54.36 24.69
C MET A 230 -28.73 -54.92 25.51
N ILE A 231 -28.14 -56.00 25.02
CA ILE A 231 -26.93 -56.60 25.57
C ILE A 231 -25.74 -56.04 24.80
N MET A 232 -24.78 -55.44 25.52
CA MET A 232 -23.56 -54.91 24.93
C MET A 232 -22.39 -55.83 25.24
N THR A 233 -21.71 -56.32 24.21
CA THR A 233 -20.51 -57.15 24.34
C THR A 233 -19.32 -56.41 23.76
N ILE A 234 -18.30 -56.19 24.58
CA ILE A 234 -17.05 -55.56 24.18
C ILE A 234 -15.99 -56.65 24.06
N VAL A 235 -15.36 -56.72 22.89
CA VAL A 235 -14.24 -57.63 22.61
C VAL A 235 -13.03 -56.78 22.24
N GLU A 236 -11.95 -56.96 23.00
CA GLU A 236 -10.67 -56.29 22.76
C GLU A 236 -9.64 -57.33 22.33
N ILE A 237 -9.12 -57.17 21.10
CA ILE A 237 -8.08 -58.05 20.55
C ILE A 237 -6.98 -57.15 20.00
N GLY A 238 -5.81 -57.17 20.64
CA GLY A 238 -4.68 -56.30 20.27
C GLY A 238 -5.02 -54.82 20.43
N ASN A 239 -4.87 -54.05 19.34
CA ASN A 239 -5.18 -52.61 19.25
C ASN A 239 -6.58 -52.33 18.66
N GLU A 240 -7.47 -53.33 18.57
CA GLU A 240 -8.83 -53.12 18.07
C GLU A 240 -9.87 -53.46 19.15
N ARG A 241 -10.82 -52.54 19.33
CA ARG A 241 -12.01 -52.74 20.16
C ARG A 241 -13.24 -52.85 19.29
N THR A 242 -13.92 -53.98 19.40
CA THR A 242 -15.21 -54.20 18.76
C THR A 242 -16.30 -54.22 19.84
N THR A 243 -17.27 -53.31 19.72
CA THR A 243 -18.47 -53.26 20.55
C THR A 243 -19.66 -53.75 19.74
N ASN A 244 -20.24 -54.87 20.15
CA ASN A 244 -21.43 -55.46 19.55
C ASN A 244 -22.66 -55.17 20.42
N PHE A 245 -23.77 -54.79 19.79
CA PHE A 245 -25.05 -54.56 20.45
C PHE A 245 -26.04 -55.62 20.00
N PHE A 246 -26.61 -56.37 20.93
CA PHE A 246 -27.56 -57.44 20.68
C PHE A 246 -28.94 -57.15 21.31
N THR A 247 -30.01 -57.68 20.74
CA THR A 247 -31.31 -57.75 21.41
C THR A 247 -31.27 -58.77 22.56
N THR A 248 -32.30 -58.76 23.41
CA THR A 248 -32.47 -59.78 24.45
C THR A 248 -32.72 -61.18 23.89
N GLU A 249 -33.20 -61.30 22.65
CA GLU A 249 -33.33 -62.58 21.94
C GLU A 249 -32.02 -63.05 21.27
N GLY A 250 -30.95 -62.24 21.32
CA GLY A 250 -29.64 -62.58 20.76
C GLY A 250 -29.41 -62.13 19.32
N GLU A 251 -30.28 -61.30 18.73
CA GLU A 251 -30.08 -60.75 17.39
C GLU A 251 -29.10 -59.56 17.40
N LEU A 252 -28.17 -59.51 16.45
CA LEU A 252 -27.17 -58.45 16.35
C LEU A 252 -27.78 -57.17 15.74
N LEU A 253 -27.83 -56.09 16.51
CA LEU A 253 -28.38 -54.78 16.10
C LEU A 253 -27.34 -53.89 15.42
N ALA A 254 -26.14 -53.82 15.98
CA ALA A 254 -25.09 -52.94 15.48
C ALA A 254 -23.70 -53.41 15.93
N VAL A 255 -22.70 -53.08 15.12
CA VAL A 255 -21.29 -53.33 15.40
C VAL A 255 -20.54 -52.02 15.28
N LYS A 256 -19.83 -51.63 16.34
CA LYS A 256 -18.93 -50.48 16.35
C LYS A 256 -17.50 -50.96 16.50
N LYS A 257 -16.64 -50.65 15.53
CA LYS A 257 -15.21 -50.93 15.58
C LYS A 257 -14.45 -49.64 15.82
N GLU A 258 -13.58 -49.66 16.83
CA GLU A 258 -12.72 -48.55 17.19
C GLU A 258 -11.28 -49.08 17.25
N ALA A 259 -10.35 -48.34 16.65
CA ALA A 259 -8.93 -48.58 16.88
C ALA A 259 -8.55 -47.96 18.22
N ILE A 260 -7.97 -48.76 19.12
CA ILE A 260 -7.37 -48.32 20.40
C ILE A 260 -5.91 -47.94 20.15
#